data_AF-A0A7S0ET15-F1
#
_entry.id   AF-A0A7S0ET15-F1
#
_cell.length_a   1.000
_cell.length_b   1.000
_cell.length_c   1.000
_cell.angle_alpha   90.00
_cell.angle_beta   90.00
_cell.angle_gamma   90.00
#
_symmetry.space_group_name_H-M   'P 1'
#
loop_
_entity.id
_entity.type
_entity.pdbx_description
1 polymer ?
#
loop_
_entity_poly.entity_id
_entity_poly.type
_entity_poly.pdbx_seq_one_letter_code
_entity_poly.pdbx_strand_id
1 'polypeptide(L)'
;RGGWCFSASDPDPLCGAADLREVYNHCTEGGKFEGRCTAPLLVDLQTGLIISNESGDIVRMLNSFPRESGLGSGVDLYPAHQRAEVDETNAWVYEQINNGVYRCGFATKQAAYERAERDVHAGLARVDELLSTRRFLCGETLSEADVRLLPTGARFDGCYAAFFRCGRRQIRSDYPHLARWLREMLELTGPLFDLDDARRSYYTNLFPLNPGGIVPAGPTPADLGFPDAPVAQIDATAFSYYDDRGES
;
A
#
# COMPACT_ATOMS: atom_id res chain seq x y z
N ARG A 1 19.64 6.18 -15.05
CA ARG A 1 19.88 6.06 -13.59
C ARG A 1 18.68 5.31 -13.05
N GLY A 2 18.84 4.19 -12.33
CA GLY A 2 17.68 3.47 -11.78
C GLY A 2 17.08 4.25 -10.62
N GLY A 3 15.76 4.18 -10.42
CA GLY A 3 15.06 4.87 -9.32
C GLY A 3 13.76 5.53 -9.76
N TRP A 4 13.17 6.33 -8.86
CA TRP A 4 11.97 7.13 -9.09
C TRP A 4 12.34 8.41 -9.84
N CYS A 5 11.74 8.66 -11.00
CA CYS A 5 12.06 9.79 -11.88
C CYS A 5 10.83 10.67 -12.08
N PHE A 6 11.06 11.98 -12.19
CA PHE A 6 10.04 12.94 -12.57
C PHE A 6 9.90 13.01 -14.09
N SER A 7 8.70 13.33 -14.57
CA SER A 7 8.43 13.46 -16.00
C SER A 7 8.21 14.93 -16.37
N ALA A 8 8.30 15.27 -17.65
CA ALA A 8 7.97 16.63 -18.08
C ALA A 8 6.50 17.00 -17.81
N SER A 9 5.60 16.00 -17.77
CA SER A 9 4.19 16.17 -17.44
C SER A 9 3.90 16.21 -15.93
N ASP A 10 4.84 15.75 -15.11
CA ASP A 10 4.75 15.71 -13.65
C ASP A 10 6.14 16.01 -13.05
N PRO A 11 6.56 17.30 -13.10
CA PRO A 11 7.88 17.72 -12.64
C PRO A 11 7.93 17.81 -11.11
N ASP A 12 9.13 17.68 -10.55
CA ASP A 12 9.35 17.89 -9.11
C ASP A 12 8.92 19.30 -8.68
N PRO A 13 8.01 19.42 -7.69
CA PRO A 13 7.49 20.70 -7.24
C PRO A 13 8.45 21.47 -6.32
N LEU A 14 9.48 20.83 -5.76
CA LEU A 14 10.36 21.45 -4.76
C LEU A 14 11.54 22.20 -5.39
N CYS A 15 12.33 21.50 -6.21
CA CYS A 15 13.62 21.99 -6.68
C CYS A 15 13.89 21.70 -8.17
N GLY A 16 12.89 21.21 -8.90
CA GLY A 16 13.02 20.86 -10.32
C GLY A 16 13.94 19.66 -10.55
N ALA A 17 14.03 18.75 -9.58
CA ALA A 17 14.83 17.54 -9.66
C ALA A 17 14.40 16.62 -10.82
N ALA A 18 15.37 15.93 -11.43
CA ALA A 18 15.12 14.92 -12.44
C ALA A 18 14.71 13.57 -11.82
N ASP A 19 15.18 13.28 -10.60
CA ASP A 19 14.87 12.05 -9.88
C ASP A 19 14.79 12.27 -8.37
N LEU A 20 14.25 11.27 -7.65
CA LEU A 20 14.08 11.35 -6.20
C LEU A 20 15.43 11.46 -5.47
N ARG A 21 16.53 10.97 -6.03
CA ARG A 21 17.86 11.12 -5.41
C ARG A 21 18.26 12.58 -5.33
N GLU A 22 17.98 13.35 -6.37
CA GLU A 22 18.24 14.80 -6.38
C GLU A 22 17.41 15.54 -5.32
N VAL A 23 16.15 15.14 -5.10
CA VAL A 23 15.33 15.68 -3.98
C VAL A 23 15.96 15.36 -2.63
N TYR A 24 16.34 14.11 -2.39
CA TYR A 24 17.02 13.73 -1.14
C TYR A 24 18.31 14.51 -0.91
N ASN A 25 19.12 14.68 -1.97
CA ASN A 25 20.35 15.47 -1.89
C ASN A 25 20.06 16.94 -1.59
N HIS A 26 19.03 17.53 -2.21
CA HIS A 26 18.60 18.90 -1.95
C HIS A 26 18.20 19.11 -0.49
N CYS A 27 17.45 18.17 0.09
CA CYS A 27 17.00 18.22 1.48
C CYS A 27 18.05 17.82 2.53
N THR A 28 19.26 17.42 2.11
CA THR A 28 20.31 16.95 3.02
C THR A 28 21.39 18.01 3.20
N GLU A 29 21.73 18.34 4.45
CA GLU A 29 22.86 19.22 4.75
C GLU A 29 24.16 18.67 4.12
N GLY A 30 24.89 19.51 3.39
CA GLY A 30 26.07 19.09 2.62
C GLY A 30 25.76 18.48 1.24
N GLY A 31 24.49 18.40 0.84
CA GLY A 31 24.06 18.12 -0.53
C GLY A 31 24.21 16.66 -0.97
N LYS A 32 24.42 15.72 -0.03
CA LYS A 32 24.66 14.31 -0.34
C LYS A 32 23.99 13.39 0.67
N PHE A 33 22.86 12.81 0.28
CA PHE A 33 22.16 11.83 1.09
C PHE A 33 22.83 10.45 1.03
N GLU A 34 23.12 9.87 2.19
CA GLU A 34 23.63 8.50 2.33
C GLU A 34 22.50 7.55 2.71
N GLY A 35 22.05 6.73 1.75
CA GLY A 35 20.96 5.79 1.97
C GLY A 35 20.17 5.43 0.71
N ARG A 36 19.11 4.65 0.90
CA ARG A 36 18.12 4.36 -0.15
C ARG A 36 17.14 5.51 -0.25
N CYS A 37 16.94 6.03 -1.47
CA CYS A 37 15.90 7.02 -1.75
C CYS A 37 14.61 6.29 -2.10
N THR A 38 13.63 6.34 -1.21
CA THR A 38 12.37 5.58 -1.31
C THR A 38 11.19 6.53 -1.37
N ALA A 39 10.14 6.15 -2.10
CA ALA A 39 8.83 6.75 -1.98
C ALA A 39 7.96 5.90 -1.03
N PRO A 40 7.00 6.50 -0.30
CA PRO A 40 6.69 7.93 -0.25
C PRO A 40 7.76 8.76 0.48
N LEU A 41 7.83 10.06 0.19
CA LEU A 41 8.70 11.04 0.85
C LEU A 41 7.87 12.26 1.24
N LEU A 42 7.81 12.57 2.54
CA LEU A 42 7.16 13.77 3.06
C LEU A 42 8.23 14.83 3.33
N VAL A 43 8.09 15.99 2.69
CA VAL A 43 9.02 17.12 2.79
C VAL A 43 8.26 18.36 3.25
N ASP A 44 8.85 19.11 4.18
CA ASP A 44 8.39 20.45 4.51
C ASP A 44 8.89 21.43 3.43
N LEU A 45 7.96 21.99 2.65
CA LEU A 45 8.29 22.92 1.57
C LEU A 45 8.81 24.27 2.07
N GLN A 46 8.56 24.65 3.33
CA GLN A 46 9.06 25.92 3.88
C GLN A 46 10.54 25.82 4.25
N THR A 47 10.92 24.71 4.86
CA THR A 47 12.31 24.49 5.32
C THR A 47 13.15 23.71 4.32
N GLY A 48 12.51 23.02 3.37
CA GLY A 48 13.18 22.11 2.43
C GLY A 48 13.68 20.82 3.10
N LEU A 49 13.19 20.47 4.29
CA LEU A 49 13.67 19.33 5.06
C LEU A 49 12.76 18.11 4.91
N ILE A 50 13.36 16.92 4.89
CA ILE A 50 12.62 15.65 4.93
C ILE A 50 12.00 15.50 6.31
N ILE A 51 10.68 15.33 6.36
CA ILE A 51 9.94 14.99 7.59
C ILE A 51 10.00 13.48 7.83
N SER A 52 9.63 12.68 6.82
CA SER A 52 9.66 11.22 6.92
C SER A 52 9.67 10.58 5.53
N ASN A 53 10.29 9.41 5.42
CA ASN A 53 10.15 8.50 4.28
C ASN A 53 9.64 7.12 4.72
N GLU A 54 9.13 7.00 5.95
CA GLU A 54 8.50 5.79 6.48
C GLU A 54 6.98 5.91 6.31
N SER A 55 6.43 5.06 5.45
CA SER A 55 5.00 5.05 5.12
C SER A 55 4.09 4.86 6.33
N GLY A 56 4.50 4.05 7.32
CA GLY A 56 3.73 3.84 8.55
C GLY A 56 3.59 5.11 9.39
N ASP A 57 4.67 5.87 9.50
CA ASP A 57 4.68 7.15 10.22
C ASP A 57 3.85 8.20 9.47
N ILE A 58 4.03 8.28 8.14
CA ILE A 58 3.29 9.23 7.30
C ILE A 58 1.78 9.01 7.40
N VAL A 59 1.31 7.76 7.35
CA VAL A 59 -0.14 7.46 7.49
C VAL A 59 -0.68 7.94 8.83
N ARG A 60 0.07 7.76 9.93
CA ARG A 60 -0.35 8.23 11.26
C ARG A 60 -0.34 9.75 11.37
N MET A 61 0.66 10.41 10.79
CA MET A 61 0.70 11.88 10.69
C MET A 61 -0.52 12.39 9.94
N LEU A 62 -0.84 11.79 8.78
CA LEU A 62 -2.01 12.14 7.97
C LEU A 62 -3.33 11.94 8.73
N ASN A 63 -3.46 10.84 9.47
CA ASN A 63 -4.63 10.57 10.31
C ASN A 63 -4.82 11.61 11.43
N SER A 64 -3.73 12.17 11.94
CA SER A 64 -3.76 13.12 13.07
C SER A 64 -4.05 14.57 12.70
N PHE A 65 -4.24 14.91 11.41
CA PHE A 65 -4.54 16.28 11.03
C PHE A 65 -5.89 16.73 11.60
N PRO A 66 -5.93 17.86 12.34
CA PRO A 66 -7.18 18.36 12.91
C PRO A 66 -8.18 18.70 11.80
N ARG A 67 -9.47 18.46 12.05
CA ARG A 67 -10.55 18.79 11.11
C ARG A 67 -10.57 20.28 10.77
N GLU A 68 -10.23 21.14 11.72
CA GLU A 68 -10.21 22.60 11.60
C GLU A 68 -9.13 23.10 10.63
N SER A 69 -8.12 22.29 10.35
CA SER A 69 -7.06 22.64 9.39
C SER A 69 -7.54 22.67 7.94
N GLY A 70 -8.73 22.12 7.65
CA GLY A 70 -9.21 21.90 6.28
C GLY A 70 -8.49 20.75 5.55
N LEU A 71 -7.47 20.15 6.16
CA LEU A 71 -6.77 18.96 5.66
C LEU A 71 -7.31 17.67 6.29
N GLY A 72 -7.82 17.74 7.53
CA GLY A 72 -8.38 16.60 8.25
C GLY A 72 -9.82 16.30 7.85
N SER A 73 -10.15 15.02 7.66
CA SER A 73 -11.52 14.56 7.37
C SER A 73 -12.38 14.40 8.62
N GLY A 74 -11.77 14.42 9.81
CA GLY A 74 -12.39 14.04 11.09
C GLY A 74 -12.52 12.53 11.30
N VAL A 75 -12.18 11.72 10.30
CA VAL A 75 -12.08 10.26 10.42
C VAL A 75 -10.86 9.91 11.27
N ASP A 76 -11.02 8.93 12.16
CA ASP A 76 -9.93 8.32 12.91
C ASP A 76 -9.75 6.86 12.50
N LEU A 77 -8.68 6.55 11.78
CA LEU A 77 -8.29 5.20 11.37
C LEU A 77 -7.47 4.46 12.44
N TYR A 78 -7.14 5.14 13.55
CA TYR A 78 -6.35 4.57 14.65
C TYR A 78 -6.94 4.93 16.04
N PRO A 79 -8.24 4.66 16.27
CA PRO A 79 -8.93 5.08 17.49
C PRO A 79 -8.43 4.29 18.70
N ALA A 80 -8.37 4.95 19.87
CA ALA A 80 -7.78 4.40 21.09
C ALA A 80 -8.26 2.99 21.45
N HIS A 81 -9.55 2.71 21.28
CA HIS A 81 -10.15 1.42 21.61
C HIS A 81 -9.75 0.27 20.68
N GLN A 82 -9.22 0.55 19.48
CA GLN A 82 -8.78 -0.47 18.51
C GLN A 82 -7.26 -0.61 18.37
N ARG A 83 -6.47 0.33 18.95
CA ARG A 83 -5.02 0.42 18.69
C ARG A 83 -4.26 -0.90 18.88
N ALA A 84 -4.56 -1.62 19.97
CA ALA A 84 -3.88 -2.89 20.26
C ALA A 84 -4.14 -3.94 19.17
N GLU A 85 -5.38 -4.06 18.70
CA GLU A 85 -5.75 -4.99 17.64
C GLU A 85 -5.20 -4.54 16.28
N VAL A 86 -5.20 -3.24 16.00
CA VAL A 86 -4.61 -2.67 14.78
C VAL A 86 -3.11 -2.90 14.72
N ASP A 87 -2.38 -2.65 15.82
CA ASP A 87 -0.93 -2.88 15.90
C ASP A 87 -0.59 -4.37 15.72
N GLU A 88 -1.30 -5.27 16.40
CA GLU A 88 -1.12 -6.72 16.21
C GLU A 88 -1.40 -7.10 14.74
N THR A 89 -2.50 -6.60 14.19
CA THR A 89 -2.92 -6.90 12.82
C THR A 89 -1.90 -6.45 11.79
N ASN A 90 -1.43 -5.21 11.92
CA ASN A 90 -0.39 -4.66 11.07
C ASN A 90 0.91 -5.44 11.12
N ALA A 91 1.32 -5.92 12.30
CA ALA A 91 2.55 -6.67 12.44
C ALA A 91 2.53 -7.97 11.61
N TRP A 92 1.48 -8.80 11.76
CA TRP A 92 1.41 -10.05 11.01
C TRP A 92 1.03 -9.85 9.54
N VAL A 93 0.20 -8.86 9.20
CA VAL A 93 -0.08 -8.49 7.80
C VAL A 93 1.20 -8.05 7.10
N TYR A 94 2.04 -7.24 7.76
CA TYR A 94 3.30 -6.82 7.19
C TYR A 94 4.24 -8.00 6.97
N GLU A 95 4.47 -8.81 8.01
CA GLU A 95 5.43 -9.92 7.96
C GLU A 95 5.00 -10.99 6.94
N GLN A 96 3.74 -11.41 6.99
CA GLN A 96 3.24 -12.56 6.24
C GLN A 96 2.79 -12.18 4.83
N ILE A 97 2.21 -10.99 4.63
CA ILE A 97 1.60 -10.61 3.36
C ILE A 97 2.41 -9.51 2.66
N ASN A 98 2.48 -8.30 3.20
CA ASN A 98 3.04 -7.14 2.49
C ASN A 98 4.52 -7.33 2.15
N ASN A 99 5.34 -7.72 3.13
CA ASN A 99 6.72 -8.09 2.89
C ASN A 99 6.83 -9.55 2.39
N GLY A 100 5.88 -10.42 2.76
CA GLY A 100 5.86 -11.82 2.37
C GLY A 100 5.94 -12.05 0.85
N VAL A 101 5.19 -11.27 0.06
CA VAL A 101 5.24 -11.36 -1.41
C VAL A 101 6.61 -10.96 -1.98
N TYR A 102 7.28 -9.96 -1.39
CA TYR A 102 8.65 -9.59 -1.76
C TYR A 102 9.65 -10.68 -1.37
N ARG A 103 9.49 -11.31 -0.20
CA ARG A 103 10.31 -12.46 0.20
C ARG A 103 10.16 -13.63 -0.77
N CYS A 104 8.96 -13.85 -1.32
CA CYS A 104 8.76 -14.84 -2.38
C CYS A 104 9.52 -14.46 -3.65
N GLY A 105 9.30 -13.25 -4.15
CA GLY A 105 9.89 -12.77 -5.40
C GLY A 105 11.42 -12.74 -5.39
N PHE A 106 12.02 -12.32 -4.28
CA PHE A 106 13.48 -12.19 -4.15
C PHE A 106 14.17 -13.43 -3.55
N ALA A 107 13.45 -14.52 -3.30
CA ALA A 107 14.05 -15.74 -2.80
C ALA A 107 15.06 -16.32 -3.81
N THR A 108 16.30 -16.54 -3.35
CA THR A 108 17.37 -17.17 -4.14
C THR A 108 17.52 -18.67 -3.89
N LYS A 109 16.74 -19.22 -2.94
CA LYS A 109 16.74 -20.64 -2.57
C LYS A 109 15.32 -21.16 -2.52
N GLN A 110 15.08 -22.35 -3.07
CA GLN A 110 13.76 -23.01 -3.11
C GLN A 110 13.10 -23.08 -1.74
N ALA A 111 13.82 -23.55 -0.71
CA ALA A 111 13.27 -23.66 0.64
C ALA A 111 12.89 -22.30 1.27
N ALA A 112 13.55 -21.19 0.87
CA ALA A 112 13.19 -19.85 1.34
C ALA A 112 11.93 -19.35 0.64
N TYR A 113 11.81 -19.59 -0.67
CA TYR A 113 10.59 -19.32 -1.43
C TYR A 113 9.40 -20.08 -0.86
N GLU A 114 9.50 -21.40 -0.66
CA GLU A 114 8.40 -22.22 -0.14
C GLU A 114 7.96 -21.81 1.27
N ARG A 115 8.89 -21.35 2.12
CA ARG A 115 8.53 -20.77 3.42
C ARG A 115 7.74 -19.48 3.23
N ALA A 116 8.24 -18.57 2.41
CA ALA A 116 7.58 -17.29 2.18
C ALA A 116 6.19 -17.46 1.54
N GLU A 117 6.05 -18.35 0.57
CA GLU A 117 4.79 -18.63 -0.11
C GLU A 117 3.75 -19.23 0.86
N ARG A 118 4.17 -20.15 1.74
CA ARG A 118 3.29 -20.66 2.81
C ARG A 118 2.82 -19.57 3.74
N ASP A 119 3.73 -18.68 4.18
CA ASP A 119 3.39 -17.58 5.07
C ASP A 119 2.39 -16.62 4.42
N VAL A 120 2.60 -16.26 3.14
CA VAL A 120 1.67 -15.42 2.36
C VAL A 120 0.28 -16.03 2.33
N HIS A 121 0.16 -17.31 1.97
CA HIS A 121 -1.17 -17.93 1.89
C HIS A 121 -1.81 -18.18 3.25
N ALA A 122 -1.02 -18.39 4.30
CA ALA A 122 -1.53 -18.47 5.67
C ALA A 122 -2.07 -17.11 6.13
N GLY A 123 -1.36 -16.02 5.83
CA GLY A 123 -1.81 -14.66 6.08
C GLY A 123 -3.09 -14.32 5.33
N LEU A 124 -3.14 -14.59 4.02
CA LEU A 124 -4.35 -14.36 3.21
C LEU A 124 -5.55 -15.18 3.70
N ALA A 125 -5.33 -16.44 4.12
CA ALA A 125 -6.38 -17.26 4.69
C ALA A 125 -6.87 -16.73 6.05
N ARG A 126 -5.95 -16.22 6.90
CA ARG A 126 -6.31 -15.56 8.16
C ARG A 126 -7.16 -14.31 7.92
N VAL A 127 -6.79 -13.48 6.94
CA VAL A 127 -7.59 -12.31 6.56
C VAL A 127 -8.99 -12.73 6.10
N ASP A 128 -9.08 -13.72 5.20
CA ASP A 128 -10.37 -14.19 4.69
C ASP A 128 -11.28 -14.73 5.80
N GLU A 129 -10.72 -15.50 6.74
CA GLU A 129 -11.45 -16.00 7.91
C GLU A 129 -11.96 -14.86 8.81
N LEU A 130 -11.13 -13.85 9.09
CA LEU A 130 -11.54 -12.68 9.87
C LEU A 130 -12.71 -11.94 9.20
N LEU A 131 -12.61 -11.73 7.89
CA LEU A 131 -13.61 -11.02 7.09
C LEU A 131 -14.90 -11.83 6.83
N SER A 132 -14.95 -13.09 7.25
CA SER A 132 -16.17 -13.91 7.19
C SER A 132 -17.21 -13.50 8.24
N THR A 133 -16.77 -12.88 9.33
CA THR A 133 -17.62 -12.46 10.46
C THR A 133 -17.55 -10.97 10.74
N ARG A 134 -16.69 -10.24 10.02
CA ARG A 134 -16.42 -8.82 10.21
C ARG A 134 -16.46 -8.09 8.88
N ARG A 135 -16.82 -6.81 8.91
CA ARG A 135 -16.75 -5.95 7.73
C ARG A 135 -15.30 -5.65 7.32
N PHE A 136 -14.47 -5.26 8.28
CA PHE A 136 -13.07 -4.84 8.14
C PHE A 136 -12.12 -5.66 9.02
N LEU A 137 -10.80 -5.46 8.87
CA LEU A 137 -9.78 -6.29 9.53
C LEU A 137 -9.91 -6.26 11.07
N CYS A 138 -10.17 -5.07 11.64
CA CYS A 138 -10.22 -4.84 13.09
C CYS A 138 -11.64 -4.56 13.62
N GLY A 139 -12.68 -4.99 12.89
CA GLY A 139 -14.07 -4.89 13.35
C GLY A 139 -15.04 -4.38 12.29
N GLU A 140 -15.97 -3.52 12.71
CA GLU A 140 -17.04 -2.98 11.86
C GLU A 140 -16.69 -1.64 11.19
N THR A 141 -15.63 -0.97 11.66
CA THR A 141 -15.11 0.27 11.08
C THR A 141 -13.73 0.04 10.45
N LEU A 142 -13.46 0.81 9.39
CA LEU A 142 -12.20 0.81 8.66
C LEU A 142 -11.08 1.37 9.53
N SER A 143 -9.95 0.70 9.53
CA SER A 143 -8.78 1.04 10.34
C SER A 143 -7.51 1.20 9.48
N GLU A 144 -6.42 1.66 10.10
CA GLU A 144 -5.08 1.68 9.49
C GLU A 144 -4.69 0.31 8.91
N ALA A 145 -5.14 -0.79 9.52
CA ALA A 145 -4.85 -2.14 9.05
C ALA A 145 -5.43 -2.41 7.65
N ASP A 146 -6.63 -1.92 7.38
CA ASP A 146 -7.27 -2.05 6.07
C ASP A 146 -6.50 -1.25 5.01
N VAL A 147 -6.12 0.00 5.35
CA VAL A 147 -5.34 0.88 4.48
C VAL A 147 -3.99 0.25 4.14
N ARG A 148 -3.34 -0.43 5.09
CA ARG A 148 -2.03 -1.05 4.89
C ARG A 148 -2.08 -2.35 4.10
N LEU A 149 -3.20 -3.08 4.13
CA LEU A 149 -3.37 -4.28 3.31
C LEU A 149 -3.76 -3.96 1.86
N LEU A 150 -4.57 -2.91 1.65
CA LEU A 150 -5.22 -2.62 0.38
C LEU A 150 -4.25 -2.52 -0.82
N PRO A 151 -3.12 -1.79 -0.76
CA PRO A 151 -2.15 -1.73 -1.85
C PRO A 151 -1.59 -3.10 -2.25
N THR A 152 -1.45 -4.02 -1.29
CA THR A 152 -0.98 -5.38 -1.54
C THR A 152 -2.08 -6.23 -2.16
N GLY A 153 -3.29 -6.19 -1.60
CA GLY A 153 -4.45 -6.93 -2.10
C GLY A 153 -4.77 -6.55 -3.56
N ALA A 154 -4.83 -5.27 -3.87
CA ALA A 154 -5.11 -4.78 -5.21
C ALA A 154 -4.03 -5.14 -6.25
N ARG A 155 -2.78 -5.34 -5.83
CA ARG A 155 -1.69 -5.77 -6.73
C ARG A 155 -1.50 -7.28 -6.80
N PHE A 156 -2.15 -8.05 -5.92
CA PHE A 156 -1.84 -9.47 -5.74
C PHE A 156 -2.06 -10.27 -7.02
N ASP A 157 -3.29 -10.31 -7.53
CA ASP A 157 -3.63 -11.13 -8.69
C ASP A 157 -3.03 -10.58 -10.00
N GLY A 158 -2.96 -9.25 -10.14
CA GLY A 158 -2.49 -8.59 -11.36
C GLY A 158 -0.97 -8.45 -11.51
N CYS A 159 -0.23 -8.52 -10.39
CA CYS A 159 1.22 -8.37 -10.36
C CYS A 159 1.90 -9.54 -9.62
N TYR A 160 1.65 -9.70 -8.32
CA TYR A 160 2.47 -10.55 -7.45
C TYR A 160 2.31 -12.05 -7.72
N ALA A 161 1.10 -12.50 -8.01
CA ALA A 161 0.79 -13.91 -8.26
C ALA A 161 1.69 -14.49 -9.34
N ALA A 162 1.85 -13.77 -10.45
CA ALA A 162 2.75 -14.17 -11.54
C ALA A 162 4.20 -13.76 -11.25
N PHE A 163 4.46 -12.47 -10.98
CA PHE A 163 5.81 -11.93 -10.98
C PHE A 163 6.67 -12.43 -9.80
N PHE A 164 6.08 -12.46 -8.60
CA PHE A 164 6.73 -12.96 -7.40
C PHE A 164 6.47 -14.45 -7.15
N ARG A 165 5.78 -15.12 -8.10
CA ARG A 165 5.45 -16.55 -8.05
C ARG A 165 4.60 -16.89 -6.83
N CYS A 166 3.71 -15.99 -6.40
CA CYS A 166 2.77 -16.22 -5.29
C CYS A 166 1.42 -16.81 -5.76
N GLY A 167 1.34 -17.29 -7.00
CA GLY A 167 0.08 -17.59 -7.70
C GLY A 167 -0.54 -18.96 -7.44
N ARG A 168 -0.17 -19.67 -6.36
CA ARG A 168 -0.80 -20.96 -6.01
C ARG A 168 -2.30 -20.84 -5.78
N ARG A 169 -2.75 -19.67 -5.32
CA ARG A 169 -4.14 -19.23 -5.18
C ARG A 169 -4.25 -17.76 -5.57
N GLN A 170 -5.43 -17.32 -5.97
CA GLN A 170 -5.73 -15.93 -6.31
C GLN A 170 -6.72 -15.35 -5.31
N ILE A 171 -6.61 -14.05 -5.00
CA ILE A 171 -7.55 -13.35 -4.10
C ILE A 171 -8.97 -13.49 -4.65
N ARG A 172 -9.17 -13.23 -5.94
CA ARG A 172 -10.49 -13.21 -6.56
C ARG A 172 -11.24 -14.54 -6.55
N SER A 173 -10.54 -15.69 -6.55
CA SER A 173 -11.16 -17.02 -6.69
C SER A 173 -11.11 -17.88 -5.44
N ASP A 174 -10.10 -17.70 -4.58
CA ASP A 174 -9.83 -18.62 -3.47
C ASP A 174 -10.13 -18.02 -2.09
N TYR A 175 -10.38 -16.71 -2.01
CA TYR A 175 -10.60 -15.97 -0.76
C TYR A 175 -11.84 -15.07 -0.89
N PRO A 176 -13.06 -15.62 -0.78
CA PRO A 176 -14.30 -14.91 -1.12
C PRO A 176 -14.58 -13.69 -0.24
N HIS A 177 -14.23 -13.73 1.05
CA HIS A 177 -14.45 -12.62 1.99
C HIS A 177 -13.40 -11.53 1.80
N LEU A 178 -12.16 -11.89 1.53
CA LEU A 178 -11.10 -10.95 1.14
C LEU A 178 -11.41 -10.30 -0.22
N ALA A 179 -11.93 -11.06 -1.18
CA ALA A 179 -12.37 -10.51 -2.46
C ALA A 179 -13.55 -9.54 -2.29
N ARG A 180 -14.51 -9.83 -1.40
CA ARG A 180 -15.58 -8.89 -1.02
C ARG A 180 -15.00 -7.61 -0.45
N TRP A 181 -14.14 -7.72 0.56
CA TRP A 181 -13.49 -6.58 1.21
C TRP A 181 -12.68 -5.75 0.21
N LEU A 182 -11.94 -6.38 -0.70
CA LEU A 182 -11.12 -5.66 -1.68
C LEU A 182 -11.98 -4.81 -2.62
N ARG A 183 -13.12 -5.34 -3.08
CA ARG A 183 -14.07 -4.57 -3.89
C ARG A 183 -14.63 -3.38 -3.10
N GLU A 184 -15.08 -3.61 -1.87
CA GLU A 184 -15.63 -2.55 -1.01
C GLU A 184 -14.59 -1.45 -0.74
N MET A 185 -13.33 -1.81 -0.47
CA MET A 185 -12.25 -0.83 -0.28
C MET A 185 -11.96 -0.01 -1.54
N LEU A 186 -12.00 -0.63 -2.72
CA LEU A 186 -11.81 0.06 -4.00
C LEU A 186 -13.04 0.90 -4.38
N GLU A 187 -14.23 0.51 -3.97
CA GLU A 187 -15.44 1.34 -4.10
C GLU A 187 -15.34 2.60 -3.23
N LEU A 188 -14.76 2.51 -2.03
CA LEU A 188 -14.53 3.66 -1.15
C LEU A 188 -13.44 4.59 -1.67
N THR A 189 -12.35 4.04 -2.21
CA THR A 189 -11.15 4.80 -2.56
C THR A 189 -11.04 5.19 -4.03
N GLY A 190 -11.75 4.47 -4.91
CA GLY A 190 -11.54 4.52 -6.35
C GLY A 190 -10.28 3.77 -6.80
N PRO A 191 -9.86 3.94 -8.07
CA PRO A 191 -8.63 3.35 -8.56
C PRO A 191 -7.41 3.97 -7.85
N LEU A 192 -6.71 3.15 -7.06
CA LEU A 192 -5.53 3.58 -6.29
C LEU A 192 -4.26 3.77 -7.12
N PHE A 193 -4.18 3.09 -8.27
CA PHE A 193 -3.02 3.08 -9.15
C PHE A 193 -3.42 2.55 -10.53
N ASP A 194 -2.60 2.83 -11.53
CA ASP A 194 -2.68 2.17 -12.83
C ASP A 194 -2.04 0.76 -12.73
N LEU A 195 -2.88 -0.27 -12.89
CA LEU A 195 -2.44 -1.66 -12.78
C LEU A 195 -1.44 -2.07 -13.87
N ASP A 196 -1.59 -1.54 -15.08
CA ASP A 196 -0.70 -1.84 -16.20
C ASP A 196 0.65 -1.15 -16.02
N ASP A 197 0.66 0.08 -15.49
CA ASP A 197 1.90 0.77 -15.11
C ASP A 197 2.59 0.07 -13.94
N ALA A 198 1.85 -0.32 -12.90
CA ALA A 198 2.40 -1.09 -11.80
C ALA A 198 3.04 -2.39 -12.30
N ARG A 199 2.34 -3.15 -13.16
CA ARG A 199 2.88 -4.38 -13.77
C ARG A 199 4.14 -4.09 -14.57
N ARG A 200 4.13 -3.08 -15.44
CA ARG A 200 5.30 -2.69 -16.23
C ARG A 200 6.49 -2.37 -15.31
N SER A 201 6.27 -1.54 -14.29
CA SER A 201 7.29 -1.16 -13.31
C SER A 201 7.91 -2.39 -12.62
N TYR A 202 7.11 -3.35 -12.17
CA TYR A 202 7.64 -4.59 -11.58
C TYR A 202 8.55 -5.36 -12.56
N TYR A 203 8.06 -5.59 -13.78
CA TYR A 203 8.77 -6.40 -14.77
C TYR A 203 10.00 -5.73 -15.38
N THR A 204 10.09 -4.39 -15.37
CA THR A 204 11.23 -3.65 -15.95
C THR A 204 12.23 -3.17 -14.91
N ASN A 205 11.80 -2.87 -13.68
CA ASN A 205 12.65 -2.19 -12.69
C ASN A 205 13.23 -3.12 -11.61
N LEU A 206 12.59 -4.27 -11.32
CA LEU A 206 13.06 -5.18 -10.27
C LEU A 206 14.09 -6.19 -10.78
N PHE A 207 15.25 -5.70 -11.19
CA PHE A 207 16.43 -6.54 -11.45
C PHE A 207 16.88 -7.26 -10.16
N PRO A 208 17.27 -8.56 -10.21
CA PRO A 208 17.48 -9.40 -11.39
C PRO A 208 16.29 -10.29 -11.78
N LEU A 209 15.07 -10.02 -11.30
CA LEU A 209 13.96 -10.98 -11.38
C LEU A 209 13.47 -11.27 -12.81
N ASN A 210 13.56 -10.30 -13.71
CA ASN A 210 13.18 -10.45 -15.12
C ASN A 210 14.20 -9.80 -16.07
N PRO A 211 15.33 -10.47 -16.37
CA PRO A 211 16.37 -9.91 -17.24
C PRO A 211 15.90 -9.63 -18.68
N GLY A 212 14.87 -10.35 -19.14
CA GLY A 212 14.33 -10.19 -20.49
C GLY A 212 13.44 -8.96 -20.67
N GLY A 213 13.00 -8.30 -19.58
CA GLY A 213 12.15 -7.11 -19.63
C GLY A 213 10.77 -7.33 -20.26
N ILE A 214 10.37 -8.58 -20.54
CA ILE A 214 9.06 -8.90 -21.11
C ILE A 214 7.99 -8.66 -20.05
N VAL A 215 6.95 -7.89 -20.41
CA VAL A 215 5.79 -7.62 -19.56
C VAL A 215 4.59 -8.41 -20.11
N PRO A 216 4.01 -9.35 -19.34
CA PRO A 216 2.85 -10.12 -19.79
C PRO A 216 1.57 -9.28 -19.74
N ALA A 217 0.59 -9.63 -20.57
CA ALA A 217 -0.70 -8.91 -20.67
C ALA A 217 -1.47 -8.90 -19.34
N GLY A 218 -1.42 -9.97 -18.53
CA GLY A 218 -2.04 -10.06 -17.20
C GLY A 218 -3.58 -9.83 -17.20
N PRO A 219 -4.25 -9.94 -16.04
CA PRO A 219 -5.64 -9.54 -15.90
C PRO A 219 -5.77 -8.02 -15.87
N THR A 220 -6.81 -7.49 -16.49
CA THR A 220 -7.19 -6.06 -16.44
C THR A 220 -7.90 -5.72 -15.12
N PRO A 221 -8.05 -4.43 -14.75
CA PRO A 221 -8.91 -4.04 -13.63
C PRO A 221 -10.33 -4.62 -13.74
N ALA A 222 -10.90 -4.67 -14.95
CA ALA A 222 -12.21 -5.28 -15.20
C ALA A 222 -12.23 -6.79 -14.93
N ASP A 223 -11.18 -7.53 -15.31
CA ASP A 223 -11.04 -8.97 -15.01
C ASP A 223 -10.90 -9.26 -13.50
N LEU A 224 -10.48 -8.27 -12.73
CA LEU A 224 -10.36 -8.32 -11.27
C LEU A 224 -11.58 -7.74 -10.55
N GLY A 225 -12.56 -7.20 -11.29
CA GLY A 225 -13.76 -6.58 -10.73
C GLY A 225 -13.48 -5.29 -9.98
N PHE A 226 -12.45 -4.54 -10.38
CA PHE A 226 -12.17 -3.22 -9.81
C PHE A 226 -13.21 -2.21 -10.32
N PRO A 227 -13.74 -1.34 -9.45
CA PRO A 227 -14.64 -0.28 -9.88
C PRO A 227 -13.88 0.80 -10.67
N ASP A 228 -14.54 1.37 -11.69
CA ASP A 228 -13.96 2.44 -12.53
C ASP A 228 -13.89 3.79 -11.79
N ALA A 229 -14.72 3.98 -10.78
CA ALA A 229 -14.83 5.21 -10.00
C ALA A 229 -15.24 4.88 -8.55
N PRO A 230 -14.90 5.74 -7.57
CA PRO A 230 -15.41 5.60 -6.22
C PRO A 230 -16.93 5.78 -6.16
N VAL A 231 -17.55 5.27 -5.10
CA VAL A 231 -18.98 5.47 -4.83
C VAL A 231 -19.28 6.96 -4.59
N ALA A 232 -20.42 7.42 -5.10
CA ALA A 232 -20.84 8.82 -4.98
C ALA A 232 -21.18 9.23 -3.53
N GLN A 233 -21.55 8.26 -2.69
CA GLN A 233 -21.83 8.46 -1.27
C GLN A 233 -21.07 7.40 -0.48
N ILE A 234 -20.20 7.90 0.41
CA ILE A 234 -19.47 7.06 1.35
C ILE A 234 -20.39 6.76 2.53
N ASP A 235 -20.51 5.47 2.88
CA ASP A 235 -21.20 5.03 4.07
C ASP A 235 -20.43 5.50 5.31
N ALA A 236 -20.94 6.54 5.99
CA ALA A 236 -20.32 7.10 7.18
C ALA A 236 -20.19 6.09 8.33
N THR A 237 -21.01 5.03 8.35
CA THR A 237 -20.92 3.98 9.39
C THR A 237 -19.69 3.09 9.24
N ALA A 238 -19.01 3.15 8.09
CA ALA A 238 -17.75 2.45 7.86
C ALA A 238 -16.56 3.09 8.57
N PHE A 239 -16.71 4.26 9.21
CA PHE A 239 -15.61 5.02 9.79
C PHE A 239 -15.83 5.32 11.27
N SER A 240 -14.72 5.36 12.01
CA SER A 240 -14.67 6.03 13.31
C SER A 240 -14.30 7.51 13.10
N TYR A 241 -14.75 8.37 14.00
CA TYR A 241 -14.50 9.81 13.93
C TYR A 241 -13.95 10.32 15.27
N TYR A 242 -13.07 11.32 15.21
CA TYR A 242 -12.65 12.07 16.39
C TYR A 242 -13.84 12.80 17.03
N ASP A 243 -13.82 12.97 18.35
CA ASP A 243 -14.77 13.85 19.02
C ASP A 243 -14.53 15.32 18.62
N ASP A 244 -15.46 16.23 18.97
CA ASP A 244 -15.33 17.67 18.67
C ASP A 244 -14.08 18.33 19.31
N ARG A 245 -13.31 17.60 20.13
CA ARG A 245 -12.05 18.03 20.76
C ARG A 245 -10.81 17.39 20.13
N GLY A 246 -10.97 16.56 19.10
CA GLY A 246 -9.87 15.86 18.44
C GLY A 246 -9.32 14.68 19.25
N GLU A 247 -10.05 14.19 20.26
CA GLU A 247 -9.69 13.02 21.05
C GLU A 247 -10.53 11.81 20.63
N SER A 248 -9.93 10.61 20.71
CA SER A 248 -10.57 9.33 20.40
C SER A 248 -11.09 8.65 21.67
#